data_AF-A0A9R1MN10-F1
#
_entry.id   AF-A0A9R1MN10-F1
#
_cell.length_a   1.000
_cell.length_b   1.000
_cell.length_c   1.000
_cell.angle_alpha   90.00
_cell.angle_beta   90.00
_cell.angle_gamma   90.00
#
_symmetry.space_group_name_H-M   'P 1'
#
loop_
_entity.id
_entity.type
_entity.pdbx_description
1 polymer ?
#
loop_
_entity_poly.entity_id
_entity_poly.type
_entity_poly.pdbx_seq_one_letter_code
_entity_poly.pdbx_strand_id
1 'polypeptide(L)'
;VAPFNTYYPQLGEHLAQVGVDPNINKWDQSFVLGVVDPHDSLSHPAGVSDVQAESATCLDPDLFTDFLIPSWFEAEGPTKYNPFTLPEVYWASQRKKNASLEDIQKNIRELELDDNRKKELACALHAQFKDWLYASGNIRQLYCLQGE
;
A
#
# COMPACT_ATOMS: atom_id res chain seq x y z
N VAL A 1 1.36 9.57 4.58
CA VAL A 1 1.06 8.67 5.72
C VAL A 1 -0.24 7.92 5.46
N ALA A 2 -0.36 6.69 5.94
CA ALA A 2 -1.57 5.86 5.80
C ALA A 2 -1.73 4.96 7.03
N PRO A 3 -2.93 4.43 7.30
CA PRO A 3 -3.13 3.42 8.35
C PRO A 3 -2.26 2.18 8.11
N PHE A 4 -1.79 1.55 9.20
CA PHE A 4 -1.14 0.25 9.12
C PHE A 4 -2.16 -0.80 8.67
N ASN A 5 -1.82 -1.56 7.63
CA ASN A 5 -2.80 -2.34 6.86
C ASN A 5 -2.38 -3.78 6.57
N THR A 6 -1.50 -4.34 7.38
CA THR A 6 -0.99 -5.70 7.20
C THR A 6 -1.00 -6.47 8.52
N TYR A 7 -0.68 -7.76 8.47
CA TYR A 7 -0.39 -8.56 9.65
C TYR A 7 0.52 -9.72 9.30
N TYR A 8 1.26 -10.21 10.29
CA TYR A 8 1.96 -11.49 10.24
C TYR A 8 1.62 -12.29 11.49
N PRO A 9 1.84 -13.62 11.50
CA PRO A 9 1.26 -14.49 12.52
C PRO A 9 1.67 -14.16 13.97
N GLN A 10 2.90 -13.70 14.17
CA GLN A 10 3.45 -13.30 15.48
C GLN A 10 3.16 -11.83 15.88
N LEU A 11 2.49 -11.04 15.03
CA LEU A 11 2.34 -9.59 15.24
C LEU A 11 1.71 -9.25 16.60
N GLY A 12 0.65 -9.96 17.00
CA GLY A 12 -0.02 -9.73 18.29
C GLY A 12 0.90 -9.94 19.50
N GLU A 13 1.76 -10.95 19.48
CA GLU A 13 2.72 -11.22 20.56
C GLU A 13 3.78 -10.12 20.62
N HIS A 14 4.29 -9.68 19.48
CA HIS A 14 5.25 -8.59 19.42
C HIS A 14 4.66 -7.28 19.94
N LEU A 15 3.42 -6.95 19.56
CA LEU A 15 2.70 -5.78 20.09
C LEU A 15 2.55 -5.85 21.62
N ALA A 16 2.20 -7.02 22.16
CA ALA A 16 2.09 -7.22 23.60
C ALA A 16 3.44 -7.09 24.31
N GLN A 17 4.52 -7.65 23.72
CA GLN A 17 5.87 -7.59 24.28
C GLN A 17 6.39 -6.15 24.37
N VAL A 18 6.10 -5.31 23.37
CA VAL A 18 6.53 -3.90 23.36
C VAL A 18 5.51 -2.95 23.99
N GLY A 19 4.36 -3.45 24.43
CA GLY A 19 3.30 -2.66 25.07
C GLY A 19 2.58 -1.69 24.12
N VAL A 20 2.47 -2.02 22.83
CA VAL A 20 1.75 -1.20 21.84
C VAL A 20 0.27 -1.58 21.84
N ASP A 21 -0.59 -0.61 22.14
CA ASP A 21 -2.05 -0.77 22.03
C ASP A 21 -2.51 -0.51 20.58
N PRO A 22 -3.08 -1.51 19.88
CA PRO A 22 -3.54 -1.34 18.51
C PRO A 22 -4.74 -0.39 18.36
N ASN A 23 -5.45 -0.07 19.45
CA ASN A 23 -6.58 0.87 19.44
C ASN A 23 -6.13 2.34 19.46
N ILE A 24 -4.89 2.60 19.88
CA ILE A 24 -4.34 3.96 19.98
C ILE A 24 -3.44 4.21 18.78
N ASN A 25 -4.03 4.64 17.67
CA ASN A 25 -3.31 4.90 16.42
C ASN A 25 -3.60 6.31 15.89
N LYS A 26 -2.58 7.19 15.91
CA LYS A 26 -2.63 8.59 15.46
C LYS A 26 -1.75 8.84 14.25
N TRP A 27 -1.76 7.91 13.30
CA TRP A 27 -0.95 7.95 12.07
C TRP A 27 -1.17 9.21 11.21
N ASP A 28 -2.33 9.87 11.35
CA ASP A 28 -2.74 11.08 10.63
C ASP A 28 -2.40 12.38 11.38
N GLN A 29 -1.96 12.30 12.64
CA GLN A 29 -1.63 13.47 13.46
C GLN A 29 -0.12 13.67 13.52
N SER A 30 0.46 14.18 12.43
CA SER A 30 1.88 14.56 12.44
C SER A 30 2.10 15.82 13.29
N PHE A 31 3.16 15.81 14.10
CA PHE A 31 3.61 16.97 14.84
C PHE A 31 4.91 17.49 14.22
N VAL A 32 4.89 18.71 13.69
CA VAL A 32 6.07 19.32 13.06
C VAL A 32 6.95 19.94 14.15
N LEU A 33 8.15 19.38 14.32
CA LEU A 33 9.17 19.92 15.20
C LEU A 33 10.12 20.81 14.39
N GLY A 34 10.02 22.12 14.59
CA GLY A 34 10.83 23.12 13.88
C GLY A 34 9.96 23.99 12.97
N VAL A 35 9.59 25.17 13.45
CA VAL A 35 9.17 26.25 12.56
C VAL A 35 10.47 26.85 12.04
N VAL A 36 10.75 26.72 10.75
CA VAL A 36 11.77 27.56 10.12
C VAL A 36 11.31 28.98 10.34
N ASP A 37 12.03 29.74 11.17
CA ASP A 37 11.72 31.15 11.38
C ASP A 37 11.78 31.84 10.01
N PRO A 38 10.69 32.47 9.53
CA PRO A 38 10.72 33.21 8.28
C PRO A 38 11.83 34.29 8.25
N HIS A 39 12.32 34.71 9.42
CA HIS A 39 13.41 35.67 9.57
C HIS A 39 14.82 35.05 9.60
N ASP A 40 14.96 33.72 9.53
CA ASP A 40 16.26 33.05 9.36
C ASP A 40 16.70 33.08 7.88
N SER A 41 16.67 34.28 7.30
CA SER A 41 17.08 34.58 5.93
C SER A 41 18.59 34.82 5.84
N LEU A 42 19.40 33.95 6.44
CA LEU A 42 20.85 33.90 6.18
C LEU A 42 21.14 32.92 5.04
N SER A 43 20.73 33.34 3.84
CA SER A 43 21.59 33.40 2.65
C SER A 43 22.41 32.15 2.30
N HIS A 44 21.89 31.33 1.39
CA HIS A 44 22.68 30.88 0.24
C HIS A 44 21.84 30.99 -1.05
N PRO A 45 22.28 31.77 -2.07
CA PRO A 45 21.56 31.93 -3.33
C PRO A 45 21.71 30.73 -4.30
N ALA A 46 22.11 29.57 -3.78
CA ALA A 46 22.26 28.33 -4.54
C ALA A 46 21.73 27.18 -3.70
N GLY A 47 20.42 27.09 -3.57
CA GLY A 47 19.78 26.05 -2.79
C GLY A 47 18.29 26.32 -2.72
N VAL A 48 17.53 25.38 -3.26
CA VAL A 48 16.07 25.25 -3.20
C VAL A 48 15.42 25.91 -1.99
N SER A 49 14.26 26.53 -2.24
CA SER A 49 13.32 26.99 -1.23
C SER A 49 12.88 25.82 -0.34
N ASP A 50 13.66 25.49 0.70
CA ASP A 50 13.32 24.53 1.77
C ASP A 50 12.22 25.07 2.72
N VAL A 51 11.49 26.12 2.32
CA VAL A 51 10.44 26.79 3.13
C VAL A 51 9.15 25.96 3.22
N GLN A 52 9.03 24.90 2.43
CA GLN A 52 7.98 23.90 2.62
C GLN A 52 8.67 22.63 3.08
N ALA A 53 8.93 22.52 4.39
CA ALA A 53 9.06 21.21 5.00
C ALA A 53 7.82 20.42 4.55
N GLU A 54 8.00 19.47 3.64
CA GLU A 54 6.92 18.71 3.02
C GLU A 54 6.18 17.96 4.14
N SER A 55 5.15 18.61 4.69
CA SER A 55 4.33 18.04 5.74
C SER A 55 3.75 16.73 5.23
N ALA A 56 3.82 15.68 6.06
CA ALA A 56 3.37 14.36 5.68
C ALA A 56 1.88 14.37 5.26
N THR A 57 1.60 14.24 3.97
CA THR A 57 0.23 14.18 3.45
C THR A 57 -0.37 12.78 3.62
N CYS A 58 -1.65 12.71 3.97
CA CYS A 58 -2.40 11.45 4.02
C CYS A 58 -2.50 10.82 2.61
N LEU A 59 -2.38 9.50 2.52
CA LEU A 59 -2.58 8.77 1.28
C LEU A 59 -4.05 8.84 0.87
N ASP A 60 -4.32 9.06 -0.42
CA ASP A 60 -5.67 9.00 -0.94
C ASP A 60 -6.26 7.58 -0.69
N PRO A 61 -7.48 7.45 -0.11
CA PRO A 61 -8.15 6.16 0.05
C PRO A 61 -8.22 5.34 -1.25
N ASP A 62 -8.33 5.98 -2.41
CA ASP A 62 -8.38 5.31 -3.71
C ASP A 62 -7.03 4.73 -4.15
N LEU A 63 -5.93 5.19 -3.56
CA LEU A 63 -4.58 4.61 -3.75
C LEU A 63 -4.21 3.57 -2.68
N PHE A 64 -4.99 3.48 -1.60
CA PHE A 64 -4.75 2.52 -0.52
C PHE A 64 -4.95 1.08 -0.99
N THR A 65 -3.94 0.24 -0.78
CA THR A 65 -3.89 -1.18 -1.20
C THR A 65 -3.34 -2.03 -0.06
N ASP A 66 -3.91 -3.22 0.14
CA ASP A 66 -3.43 -4.17 1.14
C ASP A 66 -1.97 -4.55 0.91
N PHE A 67 -1.18 -4.50 1.99
CA PHE A 67 0.18 -5.00 1.96
C PHE A 67 0.19 -6.47 2.37
N LEU A 68 0.56 -7.35 1.45
CA LEU A 68 0.64 -8.79 1.67
C LEU A 68 2.05 -9.18 2.08
N ILE A 69 2.18 -9.80 3.26
CA ILE A 69 3.43 -10.42 3.70
C ILE A 69 3.47 -11.83 3.09
N PRO A 70 4.49 -12.17 2.27
CA PRO A 70 4.58 -13.50 1.68
C PRO A 70 4.73 -14.59 2.75
N SER A 71 4.14 -15.75 2.49
CA SER A 71 4.05 -16.88 3.43
C SER A 71 5.35 -17.67 3.60
N TRP A 72 6.49 -17.17 3.12
CA TRP A 72 7.81 -17.77 3.37
C TRP A 72 8.29 -17.55 4.82
N PHE A 73 7.63 -16.66 5.57
CA PHE A 73 7.81 -16.50 7.00
C PHE A 73 6.84 -17.44 7.72
N GLU A 74 7.29 -18.04 8.82
CA GLU A 74 6.59 -19.03 9.65
C GLU A 74 5.06 -18.87 9.60
N ALA A 75 4.39 -19.85 9.00
CA ALA A 75 2.98 -19.75 8.61
C ALA A 75 1.99 -19.82 9.79
N GLU A 76 2.47 -20.13 11.00
CA GLU A 76 1.63 -20.37 12.17
C GLU A 76 1.89 -19.35 13.28
N GLY A 77 0.82 -18.74 13.76
CA GLY A 77 0.84 -17.81 14.86
C GLY A 77 -0.58 -17.39 15.25
N PRO A 78 -0.75 -16.81 16.43
CA PRO A 78 -2.07 -16.50 16.98
C PRO A 78 -2.81 -15.38 16.22
N THR A 79 -2.08 -14.55 15.46
CA THR A 79 -2.65 -13.39 14.77
C THR A 79 -3.19 -13.80 13.40
N LYS A 80 -4.52 -13.70 13.22
CA LYS A 80 -5.22 -14.07 11.98
C LYS A 80 -5.67 -12.88 11.12
N TYR A 81 -5.58 -11.68 11.67
CA TYR A 81 -6.04 -10.45 11.02
C TYR A 81 -5.25 -9.25 11.55
N ASN A 82 -5.30 -8.14 10.81
CA ASN A 82 -4.72 -6.87 11.23
C ASN A 82 -5.39 -6.38 12.54
N PRO A 83 -4.64 -6.23 13.64
CA PRO A 83 -5.20 -5.79 14.91
C PRO A 83 -5.57 -4.31 14.93
N PHE A 84 -5.04 -3.51 13.99
CA PHE A 84 -5.30 -2.07 13.91
C PHE A 84 -6.63 -1.79 13.21
N THR A 85 -7.39 -0.84 13.75
CA THR A 85 -8.64 -0.39 13.15
C THR A 85 -8.37 0.46 11.91
N LEU A 86 -9.12 0.18 10.84
CA LEU A 86 -9.05 0.96 9.61
C LEU A 86 -10.13 2.06 9.65
N PRO A 87 -9.81 3.32 9.34
CA PRO A 87 -10.82 4.37 9.26
C PRO A 87 -11.83 4.09 8.13
N GLU A 88 -13.09 4.50 8.35
CA GLU A 88 -14.22 4.20 7.45
C GLU A 88 -13.97 4.60 5.99
N VAL A 89 -13.29 5.73 5.76
CA VAL A 89 -12.99 6.22 4.39
C VAL A 89 -12.10 5.24 3.61
N TYR A 90 -11.09 4.66 4.27
CA TYR A 90 -10.20 3.67 3.65
C TYR A 90 -10.92 2.33 3.50
N TRP A 91 -11.70 1.92 4.51
CA TRP A 91 -12.49 0.70 4.48
C TRP A 91 -13.51 0.70 3.34
N ALA A 92 -14.24 1.80 3.16
CA ALA A 92 -15.22 1.96 2.09
C ALA A 92 -14.57 1.93 0.70
N SER A 93 -13.45 2.62 0.49
CA SER A 93 -12.73 2.60 -0.79
C SER A 93 -12.20 1.20 -1.11
N GLN A 94 -11.63 0.51 -0.11
CA GLN A 94 -11.15 -0.86 -0.26
C GLN A 94 -12.27 -1.85 -0.59
N ARG A 95 -13.40 -1.77 0.13
CA ARG A 95 -14.57 -2.61 -0.15
C ARG A 95 -15.11 -2.38 -1.55
N LYS A 96 -15.15 -1.13 -2.02
CA LYS A 96 -15.56 -0.78 -3.38
C LYS A 96 -14.62 -1.38 -4.43
N LYS A 97 -13.30 -1.31 -4.23
CA LYS A 97 -12.31 -1.92 -5.13
C LYS A 97 -12.46 -3.44 -5.17
N ASN A 98 -12.58 -4.09 -4.01
CA ASN A 98 -12.73 -5.53 -3.92
C ASN A 98 -14.03 -6.01 -4.59
N ALA A 99 -15.15 -5.32 -4.38
CA ALA A 99 -16.40 -5.63 -5.06
C ALA A 99 -16.30 -5.50 -6.59
N SER A 100 -15.68 -4.42 -7.08
CA SER A 100 -15.43 -4.24 -8.52
C SER A 100 -14.55 -5.36 -9.10
N LEU A 101 -13.52 -5.77 -8.36
CA LEU A 101 -12.63 -6.87 -8.74
C LEU A 101 -13.39 -8.20 -8.82
N GLU A 102 -14.20 -8.52 -7.80
CA GLU A 102 -15.05 -9.71 -7.77
C GLU A 102 -16.03 -9.74 -8.95
N ASP A 103 -16.67 -8.60 -9.25
CA ASP A 103 -17.57 -8.46 -10.39
C ASP A 103 -16.84 -8.69 -11.72
N ILE A 104 -15.64 -8.11 -11.90
CA ILE A 104 -14.82 -8.33 -13.11
C ILE A 104 -14.44 -9.81 -13.24
N GLN A 105 -13.99 -10.45 -12.17
CA GLN A 105 -13.63 -11.87 -12.17
C GLN A 105 -14.84 -12.76 -12.49
N LYS A 106 -15.99 -12.46 -11.90
CA LYS A 106 -17.23 -13.18 -12.16
C LYS A 106 -17.63 -13.05 -13.63
N ASN A 107 -17.64 -11.83 -14.17
CA ASN A 107 -17.93 -11.60 -15.57
C ASN A 107 -16.99 -12.41 -16.47
N ILE A 108 -15.66 -12.37 -16.24
CA ILE A 108 -14.70 -13.15 -17.03
C ILE A 108 -14.96 -14.66 -16.95
N ARG A 109 -15.37 -15.18 -15.79
CA ARG A 109 -15.71 -16.61 -15.62
C ARG A 109 -17.01 -17.01 -16.32
N GLU A 110 -17.99 -16.11 -16.35
CA GLU A 110 -19.29 -16.32 -16.99
C GLU A 110 -19.22 -16.17 -18.52
N LEU A 111 -18.24 -15.40 -19.03
CA LEU A 111 -17.88 -15.47 -20.44
C LEU A 111 -17.32 -16.88 -20.73
N GLU A 112 -18.10 -17.72 -21.40
CA GLU A 112 -17.62 -18.97 -21.99
C GLU A 112 -16.62 -18.65 -23.12
N LEU A 113 -15.37 -18.39 -22.74
CA LEU A 113 -14.28 -18.11 -23.67
C LEU A 113 -13.72 -19.42 -24.22
N ASP A 114 -13.63 -19.52 -25.53
CA ASP A 114 -12.83 -20.55 -26.19
C ASP A 114 -11.33 -20.32 -25.93
N ASP A 115 -10.52 -21.34 -26.22
CA ASP A 115 -9.08 -21.31 -25.92
C ASP A 115 -8.32 -20.22 -26.67
N ASN A 116 -8.77 -19.82 -27.86
CA ASN A 116 -8.13 -18.74 -28.60
C ASN A 116 -8.41 -17.39 -27.93
N ARG A 117 -9.66 -17.12 -27.53
CA ARG A 117 -10.02 -15.90 -26.79
C ARG A 117 -9.36 -15.82 -25.41
N LYS A 118 -9.22 -16.94 -24.70
CA LYS A 118 -8.47 -16.99 -23.43
C LYS A 118 -7.02 -16.58 -23.64
N LYS A 119 -6.39 -17.06 -24.71
CA LYS A 119 -5.01 -16.71 -25.05
C LYS A 119 -4.88 -15.23 -25.40
N GLU A 120 -5.80 -14.68 -26.19
CA GLU A 120 -5.84 -13.25 -26.52
C GLU A 120 -5.98 -12.39 -25.26
N LEU A 121 -6.89 -12.75 -24.35
CA LEU A 121 -7.06 -12.07 -23.07
C LEU A 121 -5.78 -12.11 -22.23
N ALA A 122 -5.13 -13.28 -22.12
CA ALA A 122 -3.89 -13.43 -21.38
C ALA A 122 -2.76 -12.56 -21.98
N CYS A 123 -2.64 -12.52 -23.31
CA CYS A 123 -1.67 -11.65 -24.00
C CYS A 123 -1.95 -10.16 -23.74
N ALA A 124 -3.22 -9.75 -23.79
CA ALA A 124 -3.61 -8.37 -23.51
C ALA A 124 -3.30 -7.98 -22.05
N LEU A 125 -3.64 -8.85 -21.09
CA LEU A 125 -3.32 -8.64 -19.67
C LEU A 125 -1.80 -8.54 -19.45
N HIS A 126 -1.01 -9.40 -20.10
CA HIS A 126 0.44 -9.35 -19.98
C HIS A 126 1.03 -8.04 -20.53
N ALA A 127 0.52 -7.56 -21.67
CA ALA A 127 0.93 -6.27 -22.23
C ALA A 127 0.58 -5.10 -21.29
N GLN A 128 -0.65 -5.06 -20.77
CA GLN A 128 -1.08 -4.02 -19.83
C GLN A 128 -0.27 -4.06 -18.53
N PHE A 129 0.01 -5.24 -18.00
CA PHE A 129 0.85 -5.39 -16.81
C PHE A 129 2.27 -4.90 -17.05
N LYS A 130 2.86 -5.23 -18.21
CA LYS A 130 4.17 -4.75 -18.61
C LYS A 130 4.19 -3.22 -18.67
N ASP A 131 3.23 -2.61 -19.35
CA ASP A 131 3.14 -1.14 -19.48
C ASP A 131 3.00 -0.48 -18.10
N TRP A 132 2.20 -1.07 -17.22
CA TRP A 132 2.06 -0.63 -15.83
C TRP A 132 3.38 -0.72 -15.05
N LEU A 133 4.16 -1.80 -15.20
CA LEU A 133 5.47 -1.95 -14.55
C LEU A 133 6.47 -0.87 -14.98
N TYR A 134 6.47 -0.49 -16.26
CA TYR A 134 7.32 0.59 -16.75
C TYR A 134 6.85 1.96 -16.26
N ALA A 135 5.55 2.25 -16.37
CA ALA A 135 4.98 3.53 -15.97
C ALA A 135 5.11 3.79 -14.46
N SER A 136 4.96 2.76 -13.63
CA SER A 136 5.10 2.85 -12.18
C SER A 136 6.55 2.78 -11.68
N GLY A 137 7.50 2.38 -12.54
CA GLY A 137 8.88 2.12 -12.14
C GLY A 137 9.10 0.80 -11.37
N ASN A 138 8.05 -0.01 -11.19
CA ASN A 138 8.10 -1.30 -10.47
C ASN A 138 8.86 -2.40 -11.22
N ILE A 139 9.24 -2.18 -12.49
CA ILE A 139 10.00 -3.15 -13.30
C ILE A 139 11.25 -3.69 -12.58
N ARG A 140 11.88 -2.88 -11.70
CA ARG A 140 13.07 -3.29 -10.94
C ARG A 140 12.79 -4.40 -9.91
N GLN A 141 11.56 -4.48 -9.40
CA GLN A 141 11.16 -5.49 -8.41
C GLN A 141 11.21 -6.91 -9.00
N LEU A 142 11.06 -7.06 -10.32
CA LEU A 142 11.18 -8.36 -10.98
C LEU A 142 12.60 -8.95 -10.86
N TYR A 143 13.64 -8.12 -10.81
CA TYR A 143 15.01 -8.61 -10.64
C TYR A 143 15.22 -9.24 -9.26
N CYS A 144 14.55 -8.74 -8.23
CA CYS A 144 14.57 -9.32 -6.88
C CYS A 144 13.95 -10.72 -6.82
N LEU A 145 13.07 -11.06 -7.78
CA LEU A 145 12.44 -12.38 -7.88
C LEU A 145 13.29 -13.38 -8.68
N GLN A 146 14.29 -12.94 -9.43
CA GLN A 146 15.15 -13.79 -10.28
C GLN A 146 16.49 -14.16 -9.61
N GLY A 147 16.74 -13.66 -8.39
CA GLY A 147 18.00 -13.83 -7.67
C GLY A 147 18.05 -15.02 -6.71
N GLU A 148 17.23 -16.06 -6.91
CA GLU A 148 17.38 -17.37 -6.25
C GLU A 148 18.15 -18.37 -7.13
#